data_AF-A0A8S3WSW3-F1
#
_entry.id   AF-A0A8S3WSW3-F1
#
_cell.length_a   1.000
_cell.length_b   1.000
_cell.length_c   1.000
_cell.angle_alpha   90.00
_cell.angle_beta   90.00
_cell.angle_gamma   90.00
#
_symmetry.space_group_name_H-M   'P 1'
#
loop_
_entity.id
_entity.type
_entity.pdbx_description
1 polymer ?
#
loop_
_entity_poly.entity_id
_entity_poly.type
_entity_poly.pdbx_seq_one_letter_code
_entity_poly.pdbx_strand_id
1 'polypeptide(L)'
;MAIKSELVYEKNSDKTWSYVDLGGIENVDSYEVAKESLIFQIVSYTRSAETKKFQNSEATVDYIRHLDKAFDLMNGKNPIGKGLKAPLTLKNITFWEPVFEEIRNFLLNLTIEGQSIMQHRRKTFALGFYVNTISFSNLAKDLLTRTMDPMKYFLTYKCSQDHIEMLFSCIRARGGGNDNPNALQLKYTLRKLLFKNSVMPSVNSNTYDSDYELTPILEFRSPQRAMQLESIEQENESETFI
;
A
#
# COMPACT_ATOMS: atom_id res chain seq x y z
N MET A 1 5.81 -5.73 -1.29
CA MET A 1 7.13 -5.93 -0.65
C MET A 1 6.98 -5.46 0.80
N ALA A 2 6.98 -6.35 1.78
CA ALA A 2 6.77 -5.97 3.19
C ALA A 2 8.09 -6.19 3.94
N ILE A 3 8.78 -5.10 4.26
CA ILE A 3 9.95 -5.13 5.13
C ILE A 3 9.44 -5.56 6.52
N LYS A 4 9.83 -6.75 6.97
CA LYS A 4 9.58 -7.19 8.35
C LYS A 4 10.79 -6.81 9.19
N SER A 5 10.54 -6.12 10.30
CA SER A 5 11.57 -5.77 11.27
C SER A 5 11.21 -6.27 12.67
N GLU A 6 12.22 -6.79 13.36
CA GLU A 6 12.13 -7.20 14.77
C GLU A 6 13.29 -6.59 15.54
N LEU A 7 12.98 -5.90 16.65
CA LEU A 7 13.96 -5.28 17.54
C LEU A 7 14.06 -6.14 18.81
N VAL A 8 15.27 -6.65 19.07
CA VAL A 8 15.57 -7.47 20.24
C VAL A 8 16.57 -6.71 21.11
N TYR A 9 16.17 -6.39 22.34
CA TYR A 9 17.05 -5.77 23.33
C TYR A 9 17.65 -6.85 24.24
N GLU A 10 18.97 -6.98 24.22
CA GLU A 10 19.69 -7.96 25.02
C GLU A 10 20.25 -7.30 26.29
N LYS A 11 19.57 -7.56 27.40
CA LYS A 11 19.81 -6.94 28.72
C LYS A 11 21.20 -7.22 29.31
N ASN A 12 21.83 -8.34 28.92
CA ASN A 12 23.13 -8.76 29.44
C ASN A 12 24.32 -8.07 28.76
N SER A 13 24.15 -7.61 27.52
CA SER A 13 25.20 -6.93 26.76
C SER A 13 24.94 -5.43 26.57
N ASP A 14 23.79 -4.94 27.04
CA ASP A 14 23.26 -3.59 26.79
C ASP A 14 23.34 -3.20 25.31
N LYS A 15 22.97 -4.16 24.44
CA LYS A 15 23.01 -4.01 22.99
C LYS A 15 21.64 -4.29 22.42
N THR A 16 21.25 -3.44 21.49
CA THR A 16 20.01 -3.58 20.73
C THR A 16 20.35 -4.15 19.37
N TRP A 17 19.76 -5.30 19.04
CA TRP A 17 19.89 -5.94 17.74
C TRP A 17 18.60 -5.74 16.95
N SER A 18 18.70 -5.52 15.65
CA SER A 18 17.54 -5.45 14.76
C SER A 18 17.70 -6.44 13.62
N TYR A 19 16.69 -7.28 13.41
CA TYR A 19 16.60 -8.17 12.27
C TYR A 19 15.70 -7.54 11.22
N VAL A 20 16.16 -7.48 9.98
CA VAL A 20 15.37 -7.01 8.85
C VAL A 20 15.49 -8.00 7.72
N ASP A 21 14.34 -8.55 7.32
CA ASP A 21 14.22 -9.36 6.12
C ASP A 21 14.08 -8.43 4.90
N LEU A 22 15.13 -8.39 4.09
CA LEU A 22 15.25 -7.52 2.92
C LEU A 22 14.70 -8.16 1.63
N GLY A 23 14.12 -9.36 1.68
CA GLY A 23 13.36 -9.92 0.57
C GLY A 23 14.12 -10.06 -0.75
N GLY A 24 15.34 -10.64 -0.72
CA GLY A 24 16.06 -11.10 -1.92
C GLY A 24 16.74 -10.01 -2.77
N ILE A 25 16.92 -8.79 -2.26
CA ILE A 25 17.65 -7.71 -2.95
C ILE A 25 19.16 -7.91 -2.76
N GLU A 26 19.76 -8.89 -3.44
CA GLU A 26 21.16 -9.29 -3.21
C GLU A 26 22.20 -8.60 -4.11
N ASN A 27 21.84 -7.73 -5.07
CA ASN A 27 22.76 -7.42 -6.17
C ASN A 27 23.00 -5.94 -6.52
N VAL A 28 23.10 -5.04 -5.54
CA VAL A 28 23.75 -3.72 -5.74
C VAL A 28 24.37 -3.27 -4.41
N ASP A 29 25.42 -2.43 -4.45
CA ASP A 29 26.00 -1.63 -3.33
C ASP A 29 24.98 -0.80 -2.50
N SER A 30 23.69 -0.97 -2.76
CA SER A 30 22.56 -0.46 -1.99
C SER A 30 22.38 -1.14 -0.64
N TYR A 31 23.03 -2.28 -0.36
CA TYR A 31 22.95 -2.95 0.95
C TYR A 31 23.52 -2.09 2.08
N GLU A 32 24.66 -1.43 1.83
CA GLU A 32 25.32 -0.58 2.83
C GLU A 32 24.53 0.70 3.07
N VAL A 33 24.08 1.35 1.98
CA VAL A 33 23.25 2.56 2.03
C VAL A 33 21.89 2.29 2.69
N ALA A 34 21.26 1.14 2.43
CA ALA A 34 20.01 0.74 3.06
C ALA A 34 20.19 0.44 4.55
N LYS A 35 21.30 -0.20 4.93
CA LYS A 35 21.65 -0.46 6.32
C LYS A 35 21.93 0.83 7.09
N GLU A 36 22.65 1.77 6.49
CA GLU A 36 22.89 3.10 7.07
C GLU A 36 21.61 3.91 7.19
N SER A 37 20.74 3.87 6.18
CA SER A 37 19.43 4.53 6.19
C SER A 37 18.53 3.96 7.30
N LEU A 38 18.55 2.64 7.51
CA LEU A 38 17.80 1.96 8.55
C LEU A 38 18.34 2.28 9.96
N ILE A 39 19.66 2.25 10.15
CA ILE A 39 20.30 2.63 11.41
C ILE A 39 19.98 4.08 11.74
N PHE A 40 20.04 4.96 10.75
CA PHE A 40 19.65 6.36 10.90
C PHE A 40 18.18 6.48 11.30
N GLN A 41 17.29 5.70 10.69
CA GLN A 41 15.88 5.65 11.05
C GLN A 41 15.68 5.21 12.51
N ILE A 42 16.35 4.16 12.97
CA ILE A 42 16.28 3.67 14.34
C ILE A 42 16.79 4.72 15.35
N VAL A 43 17.93 5.36 15.08
CA VAL A 43 18.50 6.42 15.95
C VAL A 43 17.59 7.66 15.99
N SER A 44 16.95 7.99 14.87
CA SER A 44 15.99 9.09 14.77
C SER A 44 14.68 8.84 15.54
N TYR A 45 14.31 7.56 15.71
CA TYR A 45 13.15 7.14 16.49
C TYR A 45 13.43 7.12 18.00
N THR A 46 14.62 6.72 18.43
CA THR A 46 14.89 6.53 19.86
C THR A 46 15.33 7.80 20.58
N ARG A 47 15.90 8.82 19.90
CA ARG A 47 16.48 10.04 20.52
C ARG A 47 17.48 9.74 21.66
N SER A 48 17.84 8.48 21.90
CA SER A 48 18.40 8.01 23.17
C SER A 48 19.89 7.71 23.11
N ALA A 49 20.49 7.76 21.91
CA ALA A 49 21.91 7.55 21.75
C ALA A 49 22.58 8.91 21.52
N GLU A 50 23.09 9.54 22.60
CA GLU A 50 24.08 10.62 22.56
C GLU A 50 25.40 10.13 21.93
N THR A 51 25.31 9.64 20.71
CA THR A 51 26.44 9.17 19.93
C THR A 51 26.91 10.33 19.10
N LYS A 52 28.19 10.71 19.28
CA LYS A 52 28.84 11.80 18.52
C LYS A 52 28.65 11.70 17.00
N LYS A 53 28.34 10.50 16.48
CA LYS A 53 28.10 10.23 15.07
C LYS A 53 26.80 10.81 14.49
N PHE A 54 25.81 11.15 15.32
CA PHE A 54 24.50 11.66 14.85
C PHE A 54 24.20 13.09 15.32
N GLN A 55 25.24 13.86 15.64
CA GLN A 55 25.10 15.30 15.89
C GLN A 55 24.57 15.99 14.62
N ASN A 56 23.66 16.96 14.79
CA ASN A 56 23.02 17.71 13.69
C ASN A 56 22.18 16.85 12.74
N SER A 57 21.63 15.73 13.23
CA SER A 57 20.78 14.83 12.44
C SER A 57 19.30 15.25 12.39
N GLU A 58 18.92 16.25 13.17
CA GLU A 58 17.53 16.67 13.39
C GLU A 58 16.78 16.98 12.10
N ALA A 59 17.40 17.71 11.18
CA ALA A 59 16.80 18.05 9.90
C ALA A 59 16.51 16.80 9.04
N THR A 60 17.39 15.80 9.09
CA THR A 60 17.20 14.53 8.37
C THR A 60 16.14 13.68 9.06
N VAL A 61 16.07 13.68 10.39
CA VAL A 61 14.98 13.03 11.15
C VAL A 61 13.63 13.62 10.74
N ASP A 62 13.53 14.95 10.73
CA ASP A 62 12.30 15.64 10.36
C ASP A 62 11.92 15.36 8.90
N TYR A 63 12.89 15.34 7.98
CA TYR A 63 12.65 14.92 6.59
C TYR A 63 12.05 13.52 6.48
N ILE A 64 12.65 12.54 7.16
CA ILE A 64 12.17 11.15 7.14
C ILE A 64 10.75 11.06 7.71
N ARG A 65 10.47 11.76 8.81
CA ARG A 65 9.14 11.76 9.44
C ARG A 65 8.06 12.34 8.55
N HIS A 66 8.32 13.43 7.82
CA HIS A 66 7.34 13.99 6.89
C HIS A 66 7.02 13.03 5.74
N LEU A 67 8.04 12.35 5.19
CA LEU A 67 7.82 11.35 4.16
C LEU A 67 7.11 10.10 4.69
N ASP A 68 7.46 9.63 5.87
CA ASP A 68 6.80 8.50 6.53
C ASP A 68 5.31 8.78 6.78
N LYS A 69 4.99 9.99 7.27
CA LYS A 69 3.60 10.45 7.40
C LYS A 69 2.85 10.40 6.07
N ALA A 70 3.49 10.87 4.99
CA ALA A 70 2.91 10.86 3.65
C ALA A 70 2.64 9.42 3.16
N PHE A 71 3.59 8.51 3.37
CA PHE A 71 3.43 7.10 3.05
C PHE A 71 2.29 6.45 3.83
N ASP A 72 2.27 6.63 5.15
CA ASP A 72 1.26 6.02 6.00
C ASP A 72 -0.16 6.49 5.64
N LEU A 73 -0.33 7.79 5.38
CA LEU A 73 -1.61 8.36 5.00
C LEU A 73 -2.10 7.89 3.62
N MET A 74 -1.18 7.68 2.68
CA MET A 74 -1.50 7.20 1.33
C MET A 74 -1.50 5.67 1.20
N ASN A 75 -1.36 4.94 2.30
CA ASN A 75 -1.28 3.47 2.33
C ASN A 75 -2.26 2.84 3.33
N GLY A 76 -3.41 3.48 3.57
CA GLY A 76 -4.47 2.96 4.42
C GLY A 76 -5.14 1.75 3.79
N LYS A 77 -4.96 0.56 4.37
CA LYS A 77 -5.44 -0.73 3.82
C LYS A 77 -6.71 -1.26 4.47
N ASN A 78 -6.92 -0.95 5.74
CA ASN A 78 -7.93 -1.59 6.57
C ASN A 78 -9.02 -0.57 6.96
N PRO A 79 -10.32 -0.88 6.79
CA PRO A 79 -11.43 -0.05 7.28
C PRO A 79 -11.41 0.25 8.79
N ILE A 80 -10.69 -0.55 9.58
CA ILE A 80 -10.53 -0.40 11.03
C ILE A 80 -9.14 0.17 11.38
N GLY A 81 -8.38 0.63 10.37
CA GLY A 81 -7.09 1.28 10.56
C GLY A 81 -7.18 2.48 11.52
N LYS A 82 -6.11 2.73 12.28
CA LYS A 82 -6.03 3.84 13.24
C LYS A 82 -4.88 4.78 12.87
N GLY A 83 -4.97 6.02 13.37
CA GLY A 83 -3.96 7.05 13.13
C GLY A 83 -3.82 7.40 11.65
N LEU A 84 -2.59 7.53 11.16
CA LEU A 84 -2.33 7.91 9.77
C LEU A 84 -2.76 6.83 8.76
N LYS A 85 -2.81 5.55 9.15
CA LYS A 85 -3.30 4.44 8.31
C LYS A 85 -4.82 4.26 8.38
N ALA A 86 -5.52 5.16 9.06
CA ALA A 86 -6.98 5.12 9.12
C ALA A 86 -7.58 5.39 7.73
N PRO A 87 -8.74 4.82 7.42
CA PRO A 87 -9.47 5.19 6.22
C PRO A 87 -9.83 6.68 6.24
N LEU A 88 -9.86 7.32 5.07
CA LEU A 88 -10.33 8.69 4.93
C LEU A 88 -11.87 8.70 5.00
N THR A 89 -12.42 9.51 5.89
CA THR A 89 -13.87 9.66 6.11
C THR A 89 -14.21 11.13 6.32
N LEU A 90 -15.50 11.50 6.22
CA LEU A 90 -15.95 12.86 6.55
C LEU A 90 -15.76 13.17 8.04
N LYS A 91 -15.79 12.16 8.91
CA LYS A 91 -15.64 12.35 10.37
C LYS A 91 -14.22 12.75 10.77
N ASN A 92 -13.21 12.25 10.05
CA ASN A 92 -11.80 12.53 10.33
C ASN A 92 -11.16 13.49 9.32
N ILE A 93 -11.96 14.23 8.53
CA ILE A 93 -11.44 15.22 7.56
C ILE A 93 -10.58 16.30 8.21
N THR A 94 -10.97 16.74 9.41
CA THR A 94 -10.20 17.70 10.22
C THR A 94 -8.86 17.15 10.70
N PHE A 95 -8.63 15.84 10.59
CA PHE A 95 -7.36 15.20 10.90
C PHE A 95 -6.50 15.00 9.66
N TRP A 96 -7.03 14.38 8.59
CA TRP A 96 -6.19 14.02 7.44
C TRP A 96 -5.92 15.19 6.48
N GLU A 97 -6.84 16.15 6.35
CA GLU A 97 -6.65 17.29 5.44
C GLU A 97 -5.47 18.19 5.90
N PRO A 98 -5.36 18.58 7.18
CA PRO A 98 -4.22 19.35 7.64
C PRO A 98 -2.89 18.60 7.50
N VAL A 99 -2.89 17.27 7.64
CA VAL A 99 -1.67 16.47 7.45
C VAL A 99 -1.23 16.49 5.99
N PHE A 100 -2.15 16.39 5.03
CA PHE A 100 -1.81 16.59 3.62
C PHE A 100 -1.26 17.99 3.34
N GLU A 101 -1.83 19.02 3.97
CA GLU A 101 -1.34 20.40 3.85
C GLU A 101 0.05 20.58 4.47
N GLU A 102 0.31 19.98 5.63
CA GLU A 102 1.64 19.93 6.26
C GLU A 102 2.67 19.32 5.30
N ILE A 103 2.36 18.17 4.70
CA ILE A 103 3.23 17.48 3.74
C ILE A 103 3.47 18.35 2.50
N ARG A 104 2.44 19.00 1.95
CA ARG A 104 2.58 19.91 0.79
C ARG A 104 3.54 21.04 1.09
N ASN A 105 3.33 21.73 2.21
CA ASN A 105 4.17 22.86 2.62
C ASN A 105 5.62 22.43 2.87
N PHE A 106 5.81 21.25 3.48
CA PHE A 106 7.14 20.66 3.64
C PHE A 106 7.84 20.45 2.28
N LEU A 107 7.16 19.83 1.31
CA LEU A 107 7.72 19.56 -0.01
C LEU A 107 8.05 20.83 -0.80
N LEU A 108 7.23 21.88 -0.69
CA LEU A 108 7.48 23.17 -1.35
C LEU A 108 8.72 23.88 -0.79
N ASN A 109 8.95 23.78 0.52
CA ASN A 109 10.08 24.40 1.21
C ASN A 109 11.36 23.57 1.19
N LEU A 110 11.30 22.32 0.70
CA LEU A 110 12.46 21.45 0.62
C LEU A 110 13.48 22.00 -0.40
N THR A 111 14.73 22.14 0.02
CA THR A 111 15.82 22.64 -0.82
C THR A 111 16.98 21.65 -0.87
N ILE A 112 17.73 21.67 -1.97
CA ILE A 112 19.01 20.97 -2.16
C ILE A 112 20.03 22.03 -2.57
N GLU A 113 21.10 22.20 -1.78
CA GLU A 113 22.17 23.17 -2.07
C GLU A 113 21.66 24.61 -2.29
N GLY A 114 20.60 24.99 -1.56
CA GLY A 114 19.97 26.32 -1.67
C GLY A 114 18.97 26.47 -2.82
N GLN A 115 18.80 25.46 -3.68
CA GLN A 115 17.79 25.43 -4.73
C GLN A 115 16.54 24.67 -4.28
N SER A 116 15.34 25.18 -4.59
CA SER A 116 14.08 24.44 -4.34
C SER A 116 14.06 23.09 -5.05
N ILE A 117 13.59 22.05 -4.36
CA ILE A 117 13.46 20.70 -4.92
C ILE A 117 12.60 20.69 -6.18
N MET A 118 11.60 21.58 -6.28
CA MET A 118 10.66 21.65 -7.39
C MET A 118 11.34 22.09 -8.70
N GLN A 119 12.46 22.79 -8.61
CA GLN A 119 13.25 23.26 -9.76
C GLN A 119 14.50 22.39 -10.01
N HIS A 120 14.83 21.50 -9.06
CA HIS A 120 16.01 20.66 -9.13
C HIS A 120 15.79 19.42 -10.02
N ARG A 121 16.87 18.81 -10.52
CA ARG A 121 16.81 17.58 -11.35
C ARG A 121 16.14 16.38 -10.65
N ARG A 122 16.14 16.38 -9.31
CA ARG A 122 15.53 15.33 -8.46
C ARG A 122 14.05 15.62 -8.10
N LYS A 123 13.39 16.57 -8.76
CA LYS A 123 12.02 17.00 -8.44
C LYS A 123 10.94 15.91 -8.52
N THR A 124 11.19 14.81 -9.24
CA THR A 124 10.16 13.82 -9.60
C THR A 124 9.44 13.25 -8.38
N PHE A 125 10.16 12.85 -7.32
CA PHE A 125 9.51 12.32 -6.12
C PHE A 125 8.67 13.40 -5.42
N ALA A 126 9.22 14.60 -5.25
CA ALA A 126 8.54 15.70 -4.55
C ALA A 126 7.28 16.14 -5.30
N LEU A 127 7.36 16.25 -6.63
CA LEU A 127 6.21 16.53 -7.48
C LEU A 127 5.15 15.42 -7.39
N GLY A 128 5.58 14.15 -7.41
CA GLY A 128 4.68 13.01 -7.26
C GLY A 128 3.92 13.03 -5.94
N PHE A 129 4.61 13.22 -4.82
CA PHE A 129 3.97 13.36 -3.51
C PHE A 129 3.04 14.58 -3.46
N TYR A 130 3.49 15.73 -3.95
CA TYR A 130 2.70 16.95 -3.96
C TYR A 130 1.39 16.78 -4.73
N VAL A 131 1.45 16.29 -5.97
CA VAL A 131 0.26 16.03 -6.79
C VAL A 131 -0.64 14.99 -6.12
N ASN A 132 -0.06 13.90 -5.60
CA ASN A 132 -0.84 12.87 -4.91
C ASN A 132 -1.63 13.46 -3.73
N THR A 133 -1.03 14.30 -2.88
CA THR A 133 -1.76 14.89 -1.74
C THR A 133 -2.99 15.70 -2.18
N ILE A 134 -2.91 16.39 -3.33
CA ILE A 134 -4.03 17.14 -3.92
C ILE A 134 -5.07 16.17 -4.47
N SER A 135 -4.63 15.20 -5.27
CA SER A 135 -5.51 14.20 -5.89
C SER A 135 -6.24 13.36 -4.85
N PHE A 136 -5.57 12.88 -3.79
CA PHE A 136 -6.19 12.12 -2.71
C PHE A 136 -7.21 12.95 -1.93
N SER A 137 -6.89 14.21 -1.61
CA SER A 137 -7.83 15.12 -0.91
C SER A 137 -9.10 15.36 -1.72
N ASN A 138 -8.96 15.69 -3.01
CA ASN A 138 -10.10 15.96 -3.89
C ASN A 138 -10.92 14.70 -4.14
N LEU A 139 -10.25 13.59 -4.48
CA LEU A 139 -10.93 12.30 -4.70
C LEU A 139 -11.67 11.83 -3.44
N ALA A 140 -11.07 11.99 -2.26
CA ALA A 140 -11.74 11.65 -1.01
C ALA A 140 -13.02 12.48 -0.83
N LYS A 141 -12.96 13.80 -1.04
CA LYS A 141 -14.14 14.67 -0.95
C LYS A 141 -15.22 14.23 -1.94
N ASP A 142 -14.87 14.08 -3.21
CA ASP A 142 -15.82 13.70 -4.27
C ASP A 142 -16.52 12.37 -3.98
N LEU A 143 -15.78 11.35 -3.53
CA LEU A 143 -16.33 10.03 -3.23
C LEU A 143 -17.20 10.02 -1.96
N LEU A 144 -16.79 10.78 -0.95
CA LEU A 144 -17.46 10.82 0.35
C LEU A 144 -18.69 11.74 0.37
N THR A 145 -18.73 12.78 -0.47
CA THR A 145 -19.85 13.71 -0.59
C THR A 145 -20.71 13.48 -1.84
N ARG A 146 -20.57 12.32 -2.49
CA ARG A 146 -21.36 11.96 -3.67
C ARG A 146 -22.86 12.04 -3.36
N THR A 147 -23.64 12.66 -4.25
CA THR A 147 -25.08 12.87 -4.06
C THR A 147 -25.88 11.56 -4.09
N MET A 148 -25.44 10.61 -4.92
CA MET A 148 -26.01 9.28 -5.03
C MET A 148 -25.03 8.27 -4.42
N ASP A 149 -25.47 7.52 -3.41
CA ASP A 149 -24.68 6.48 -2.73
C ASP A 149 -23.28 6.96 -2.29
N PRO A 150 -23.16 7.83 -1.27
CA PRO A 150 -21.87 8.29 -0.78
C PRO A 150 -21.06 7.14 -0.16
N MET A 151 -19.76 7.10 -0.45
CA MET A 151 -18.88 6.11 0.17
C MET A 151 -18.75 6.37 1.67
N LYS A 152 -18.85 5.31 2.49
CA LYS A 152 -18.67 5.42 3.95
C LYS A 152 -17.23 5.82 4.32
N TYR A 153 -16.28 5.39 3.51
CA TYR A 153 -14.86 5.61 3.71
C TYR A 153 -14.08 5.41 2.40
N PHE A 154 -12.86 5.94 2.35
CA PHE A 154 -11.95 5.79 1.23
C PHE A 154 -10.59 5.23 1.71
N LEU A 155 -10.18 4.10 1.11
CA LEU A 155 -8.92 3.43 1.40
C LEU A 155 -7.87 3.83 0.37
N THR A 156 -6.89 4.62 0.79
CA THR A 156 -5.85 5.16 -0.09
C THR A 156 -4.99 4.09 -0.75
N TYR A 157 -4.82 2.92 -0.10
CA TYR A 157 -4.12 1.78 -0.68
C TYR A 157 -4.74 1.26 -1.98
N LYS A 158 -6.05 1.44 -2.18
CA LYS A 158 -6.73 0.99 -3.41
C LYS A 158 -6.28 1.74 -4.66
N CYS A 159 -5.65 2.90 -4.49
CA CYS A 159 -5.04 3.66 -5.57
C CYS A 159 -3.59 3.22 -5.88
N SER A 160 -3.02 2.29 -5.11
CA SER A 160 -1.65 1.82 -5.33
C SER A 160 -1.57 0.80 -6.48
N GLN A 161 -0.42 0.80 -7.17
CA GLN A 161 -0.07 -0.21 -8.16
C GLN A 161 0.26 -1.58 -7.55
N ASP A 162 0.36 -1.69 -6.21
CA ASP A 162 0.62 -2.95 -5.47
C ASP A 162 -0.28 -4.10 -5.93
N HIS A 163 -1.54 -3.80 -6.28
CA HIS A 163 -2.48 -4.79 -6.78
C HIS A 163 -2.02 -5.42 -8.11
N ILE A 164 -1.43 -4.63 -9.00
CA ILE A 164 -0.88 -5.08 -10.28
C ILE A 164 0.45 -5.81 -10.05
N GLU A 165 1.29 -5.33 -9.14
CA GLU A 165 2.55 -6.02 -8.78
C GLU A 165 2.29 -7.41 -8.16
N MET A 166 1.22 -7.54 -7.37
CA MET A 166 0.76 -8.82 -6.83
C MET A 166 0.28 -9.75 -7.94
N LEU A 167 -0.42 -9.23 -8.96
CA LEU A 167 -0.79 -9.98 -10.15
C LEU A 167 0.45 -10.48 -10.91
N PHE A 168 1.45 -9.62 -11.14
CA PHE A 168 2.70 -10.04 -11.79
C PHE A 168 3.45 -11.10 -10.99
N SER A 169 3.43 -11.02 -9.66
CA SER A 169 4.03 -12.05 -8.80
C SER A 169 3.30 -13.40 -8.95
N CYS A 170 1.96 -13.38 -9.04
CA CYS A 170 1.18 -14.59 -9.32
C CYS A 170 1.47 -15.20 -10.71
N ILE A 171 1.76 -14.35 -11.71
CA ILE A 171 2.14 -14.79 -13.06
C ILE A 171 3.51 -15.46 -13.02
N ARG A 172 4.52 -14.83 -12.39
CA ARG A 172 5.87 -15.40 -12.27
C ARG A 172 5.87 -16.73 -11.52
N ALA A 173 5.15 -16.82 -10.41
CA ALA A 173 5.04 -18.06 -9.62
C ALA A 173 4.50 -19.26 -10.41
N ARG A 174 3.73 -19.03 -11.47
CA ARG A 174 3.21 -20.11 -12.34
C ARG A 174 4.23 -20.61 -13.37
N GLY A 175 5.30 -19.86 -13.60
CA GLY A 175 6.43 -20.26 -14.44
C GLY A 175 7.37 -21.27 -13.77
N GLY A 176 7.17 -21.59 -12.48
CA GLY A 176 8.10 -22.43 -11.73
C GLY A 176 9.48 -21.77 -11.63
N GLY A 177 10.51 -22.41 -12.18
CA GLY A 177 11.85 -21.81 -12.27
C GLY A 177 12.04 -20.77 -13.38
N ASN A 178 10.99 -20.40 -14.12
CA ASN A 178 11.04 -19.35 -15.13
C ASN A 178 10.32 -18.08 -14.66
N ASP A 179 11.09 -17.17 -14.04
CA ASP A 179 10.60 -15.87 -13.56
C ASP A 179 10.37 -14.83 -14.67
N ASN A 180 10.81 -15.11 -15.91
CA ASN A 180 10.71 -14.21 -17.06
C ASN A 180 9.88 -14.86 -18.18
N PRO A 181 8.55 -14.92 -18.03
CA PRO A 181 7.68 -15.53 -19.03
C PRO A 181 7.71 -14.73 -20.35
N ASN A 182 7.74 -15.43 -21.48
CA ASN A 182 7.53 -14.81 -22.78
C ASN A 182 6.05 -14.41 -22.98
N ALA A 183 5.76 -13.63 -24.02
CA ALA A 183 4.40 -13.12 -24.28
C ALA A 183 3.33 -14.24 -24.39
N LEU A 184 3.69 -15.41 -24.93
CA LEU A 184 2.78 -16.55 -25.07
C LEU A 184 2.51 -17.22 -23.71
N GLN A 185 3.55 -17.39 -22.89
CA GLN A 185 3.44 -17.90 -21.52
C GLN A 185 2.62 -16.96 -20.64
N LEU A 186 2.82 -15.64 -20.76
CA LEU A 186 2.00 -14.62 -20.11
C LEU A 186 0.53 -14.77 -20.51
N LYS A 187 0.24 -14.85 -21.82
CA LYS A 187 -1.13 -15.02 -22.35
C LYS A 187 -1.80 -16.27 -21.79
N TYR A 188 -1.14 -17.42 -21.81
CA TYR A 188 -1.70 -18.66 -21.27
C TYR A 188 -1.88 -18.62 -19.75
N THR A 189 -0.95 -17.99 -19.04
CA THR A 189 -1.02 -17.82 -17.59
C THR A 189 -2.19 -16.93 -17.17
N LEU A 190 -2.38 -15.80 -17.86
CA LEU A 190 -3.53 -14.92 -17.66
C LEU A 190 -4.85 -15.62 -17.95
N ARG A 191 -4.95 -16.35 -19.07
CA ARG A 191 -6.14 -17.18 -19.36
C ARG A 191 -6.42 -18.16 -18.22
N LYS A 192 -5.41 -18.89 -17.74
CA LYS A 192 -5.56 -19.85 -16.65
C LYS A 192 -5.93 -19.18 -15.32
N LEU A 193 -5.43 -17.98 -15.04
CA LEU A 193 -5.80 -17.18 -13.87
C LEU A 193 -7.29 -16.78 -13.92
N LEU A 194 -7.73 -16.26 -15.06
CA LEU A 194 -9.13 -15.88 -15.31
C LEU A 194 -10.07 -17.08 -15.13
N PHE A 195 -9.77 -18.22 -15.76
CA PHE A 195 -10.63 -19.40 -15.67
C PHE A 195 -10.62 -20.03 -14.28
N LYS A 196 -9.49 -20.10 -13.58
CA LYS A 196 -9.44 -20.70 -12.22
C LYS A 196 -10.32 -19.95 -11.22
N ASN A 197 -10.37 -18.62 -11.31
CA ASN A 197 -11.26 -17.80 -10.49
C ASN A 197 -12.75 -17.98 -10.85
N SER A 198 -13.04 -18.64 -11.99
CA SER A 198 -14.39 -18.81 -12.53
C SER A 198 -14.96 -20.22 -12.31
N VAL A 199 -14.14 -21.19 -11.89
CA VAL A 199 -14.58 -22.59 -11.69
C VAL A 199 -15.26 -22.69 -10.33
N MET A 200 -16.59 -22.82 -10.37
CA MET A 200 -17.40 -23.23 -9.22
C MET A 200 -17.61 -24.75 -9.26
N PRO A 201 -17.79 -25.43 -8.11
CA PRO A 201 -18.27 -26.80 -8.10
C PRO A 201 -19.64 -26.90 -8.78
N SER A 202 -19.93 -28.07 -9.33
CA SER A 202 -21.26 -28.42 -9.86
C SER A 202 -22.33 -28.19 -8.79
N VAL A 203 -23.50 -27.65 -9.18
CA VAL A 203 -24.68 -27.50 -8.30
C VAL A 203 -25.11 -28.86 -7.72
N ASN A 204 -24.75 -29.97 -8.37
CA ASN A 204 -25.03 -31.34 -7.91
C ASN A 204 -23.85 -31.98 -7.16
N SER A 205 -22.90 -31.19 -6.64
CA SER A 205 -21.77 -31.71 -5.86
C SER A 205 -22.19 -32.01 -4.42
N ASN A 206 -21.80 -33.16 -3.89
CA ASN A 206 -22.14 -33.62 -2.54
C ASN A 206 -21.35 -32.92 -1.42
N THR A 207 -20.61 -31.87 -1.73
CA THR A 207 -19.77 -31.11 -0.78
C THR A 207 -20.01 -29.63 -0.97
N TYR A 208 -20.41 -28.97 0.13
CA TYR A 208 -20.55 -27.52 0.21
C TYR A 208 -19.16 -26.89 0.30
N ASP A 209 -18.88 -25.90 -0.55
CA ASP A 209 -17.67 -25.09 -0.48
C ASP A 209 -17.88 -24.06 0.65
N SER A 210 -17.76 -24.52 1.89
CA SER A 210 -17.72 -23.64 3.06
C SER A 210 -16.32 -23.08 3.18
N ASP A 211 -16.24 -21.76 3.18
CA ASP A 211 -15.07 -20.95 3.50
C ASP A 211 -14.03 -20.87 2.39
N TYR A 212 -14.06 -19.79 1.61
CA TYR A 212 -12.94 -18.90 1.27
C TYR A 212 -13.40 -17.96 0.14
N GLU A 213 -14.05 -16.85 0.48
CA GLU A 213 -14.14 -15.71 -0.43
C GLU A 213 -12.76 -15.06 -0.56
N LEU A 214 -11.85 -15.73 -1.28
CA LEU A 214 -10.76 -15.01 -1.91
C LEU A 214 -11.40 -14.17 -3.01
N THR A 215 -11.55 -12.86 -2.78
CA THR A 215 -11.94 -11.94 -3.85
C THR A 215 -10.96 -12.14 -5.00
N PRO A 216 -11.41 -12.64 -6.15
CA PRO A 216 -10.49 -13.03 -7.21
C PRO A 216 -9.79 -11.77 -7.74
N ILE A 217 -8.46 -11.85 -7.93
CA ILE A 217 -7.65 -10.74 -8.48
C ILE A 217 -8.19 -10.30 -9.86
N LEU A 218 -8.80 -11.24 -10.60
CA LEU A 218 -9.48 -10.99 -11.86
C LEU A 218 -10.84 -11.67 -11.82
N GLU A 219 -11.90 -10.89 -11.99
CA GLU A 219 -13.28 -11.39 -12.12
C GLU A 219 -13.66 -11.47 -13.61
N PHE A 220 -14.20 -12.61 -14.04
CA PHE A 220 -14.74 -12.77 -15.40
C PHE A 220 -16.26 -12.59 -15.37
N ARG A 221 -16.75 -11.45 -15.88
CA ARG A 221 -18.18 -11.20 -16.06
C ARG A 221 -18.58 -11.52 -17.49
N SER A 222 -19.22 -12.68 -17.69
CA SER A 222 -19.95 -12.96 -18.93
C SER A 222 -21.39 -12.42 -18.82
N PRO A 223 -22.06 -12.08 -19.94
CA PRO A 223 -23.46 -11.64 -19.91
C PRO A 223 -24.40 -12.65 -19.21
N GLN A 224 -24.15 -13.95 -19.43
CA GLN A 224 -24.91 -15.04 -18.78
C GLN A 224 -24.69 -15.09 -17.27
N ARG A 225 -23.48 -14.76 -16.78
CA ARG A 225 -23.14 -14.77 -15.35
C ARG A 225 -23.59 -13.49 -14.63
N ALA A 226 -23.63 -12.35 -15.33
CA ALA A 226 -24.21 -11.11 -14.82
C ALA A 226 -25.71 -11.28 -14.52
N MET A 227 -26.47 -11.91 -15.42
CA MET A 227 -27.89 -12.23 -15.19
C MET A 227 -28.11 -13.16 -13.99
N GLN A 228 -27.22 -14.13 -13.75
CA GLN A 228 -27.31 -15.02 -12.59
C GLN A 228 -27.03 -14.31 -11.26
N LEU A 229 -26.08 -13.37 -11.24
CA LEU A 229 -25.79 -12.57 -10.05
C LEU A 229 -26.93 -11.61 -9.72
N GLU A 230 -27.51 -10.96 -10.73
CA GLU A 230 -28.70 -10.10 -10.57
C GLU A 230 -29.91 -10.87 -10.03
N SER A 231 -30.11 -12.13 -10.47
CA SER A 231 -31.18 -12.97 -9.91
C SER A 231 -30.92 -13.40 -8.46
N ILE A 232 -29.66 -13.66 -8.09
CA ILE A 232 -29.27 -14.04 -6.73
C ILE A 232 -29.37 -12.85 -5.77
N GLU A 233 -29.04 -11.64 -6.22
CA GLU A 233 -29.21 -10.41 -5.43
C GLU A 233 -30.69 -10.10 -5.19
N GLN A 234 -31.57 -10.35 -6.17
CA GLN A 234 -33.02 -10.19 -6.02
C GLN A 234 -33.67 -11.26 -5.10
N GLU A 235 -33.18 -12.49 -5.11
CA GLU A 235 -33.63 -13.54 -4.18
C GLU A 235 -33.21 -13.25 -2.73
N ASN A 236 -31.97 -12.77 -2.52
CA ASN A 236 -31.51 -12.42 -1.18
C ASN A 236 -32.22 -11.19 -0.59
N GLU A 237 -32.56 -10.19 -1.42
CA GLU A 237 -33.37 -9.04 -0.98
C GLU A 237 -34.80 -9.44 -0.62
N SER A 238 -35.36 -10.49 -1.23
CA SER A 238 -36.72 -10.95 -0.91
C SER A 238 -36.79 -11.86 0.33
N GLU A 239 -35.71 -12.54 0.70
CA GLU A 239 -35.62 -13.31 1.94
C GLU A 239 -35.34 -12.47 3.19
N THR A 240 -34.90 -11.20 3.06
CA THR A 240 -34.65 -10.33 4.22
C THR A 240 -35.89 -9.59 4.74
N PHE A 241 -37.06 -9.80 4.12
CA PHE A 241 -38.34 -9.17 4.50
C PHE A 241 -39.43 -10.16 4.94
N ILE A 242 -39.06 -11.20 5.71
CA ILE A 242 -40.00 -12.00 6.51
C ILE A 242 -39.53 -12.05 7.96
#